data_AF-A0A7X7KTB6-F1
#
_entry.id   AF-A0A7X7KTB6-F1
#
_cell.length_a   1.000
_cell.length_b   1.000
_cell.length_c   1.000
_cell.angle_alpha   90.00
_cell.angle_beta   90.00
_cell.angle_gamma   90.00
#
_symmetry.space_group_name_H-M   'P 1'
#
loop_
_entity.id
_entity.type
_entity.pdbx_description
1 polymer ?
#
loop_
_entity_poly.entity_id
_entity_poly.type
_entity_poly.pdbx_seq_one_letter_code
_entity_poly.pdbx_strand_id
1 'polypeptide(L)' 'QYEFEQTEYFGRRIKDRYKIEAKNAELKQSHGFAKCKYVGLRGMAIQAYFTAFVANVKRIMKLQALETV' A
#
# COMPACT_ATOMS: atom_id res chain seq x y z
N GLN A 1 17.99 18.53 -2.31
CA GLN A 1 17.71 17.24 -1.62
C GLN A 1 18.21 17.27 -0.18
N TYR A 2 19.52 17.42 0.05
CA TYR A 2 20.12 17.40 1.40
C TYR A 2 19.46 18.37 2.40
N GLU A 3 19.23 19.63 2.03
CA GLU A 3 18.61 20.62 2.91
C GLU A 3 17.16 20.27 3.31
N PHE A 4 16.40 19.63 2.41
CA PHE A 4 15.03 19.20 2.70
C PHE A 4 14.99 18.03 3.69
N GLU A 5 15.94 17.11 3.58
CA GLU A 5 16.05 15.94 4.45
C GLU A 5 16.42 16.31 5.89
N GLN A 6 17.07 17.46 6.10
CA GLN A 6 17.37 18.00 7.42
C GLN A 6 16.19 18.73 8.08
N THR A 7 15.09 18.95 7.36
CA THR A 7 13.91 19.60 7.94
C THR A 7 13.23 18.70 8.97
N GLU A 8 12.70 19.30 10.02
CA GLU A 8 11.92 18.58 11.02
C GLU A 8 10.67 17.92 10.40
N TYR A 9 10.10 18.55 9.36
CA TYR A 9 9.01 17.98 8.56
C TYR A 9 9.40 16.63 7.96
N PHE A 10 10.55 16.55 7.29
CA PHE A 10 11.04 15.31 6.70
C PHE A 10 11.31 14.25 7.76
N GLY A 11 11.98 14.62 8.86
CA GLY A 11 12.26 13.73 9.97
C GLY A 11 11.00 13.11 10.59
N ARG A 12 9.93 13.90 10.74
CA ARG A 12 8.62 13.39 11.20
C ARG A 12 7.99 12.44 10.19
N ARG A 13 7.99 12.79 8.89
CA ARG A 13 7.39 11.98 7.83
C ARG A 13 8.08 10.62 7.65
N ILE A 14 9.41 10.56 7.76
CA ILE A 14 10.17 9.30 7.68
C ILE A 14 9.77 8.34 8.80
N LYS A 15 9.54 8.85 10.02
CA LYS A 15 9.11 8.02 11.16
C LYS A 15 7.74 7.39 10.94
N ASP A 16 6.88 7.96 10.09
CA ASP A 16 5.57 7.39 9.75
C ASP A 16 5.61 6.39 8.59
N ARG A 17 6.76 6.23 7.91
CA ARG A 17 6.89 5.44 6.66
C ARG A 17 6.54 3.96 6.86
N TYR A 18 6.81 3.40 8.05
CA TYR A 18 6.47 2.01 8.38
C TYR A 18 4.97 1.71 8.22
N LYS A 19 4.10 2.70 8.44
CA LYS A 19 2.63 2.56 8.29
C LYS A 19 2.23 2.25 6.85
N ILE A 20 2.91 2.87 5.88
CA ILE A 20 2.61 2.73 4.45
C ILE A 20 3.40 1.58 3.80
N GLU A 21 4.61 1.30 4.28
CA GLU A 21 5.47 0.27 3.72
C GLU A 21 4.94 -1.13 3.91
N ALA A 22 4.41 -1.43 5.11
CA ALA A 22 3.81 -2.72 5.38
C ALA A 22 2.66 -3.03 4.41
N LYS A 23 1.79 -2.03 4.17
CA LYS A 23 0.69 -2.17 3.20
C LYS A 23 1.23 -2.29 1.76
N ASN A 24 2.22 -1.50 1.37
CA ASN A 24 2.82 -1.60 0.04
C ASN A 24 3.50 -2.96 -0.21
N ALA A 25 4.16 -3.51 0.81
CA ALA A 25 4.74 -4.86 0.75
C ALA A 25 3.65 -5.91 0.55
N GLU A 26 2.54 -5.83 1.30
CA GLU A 26 1.37 -6.71 1.12
C GLU A 26 0.80 -6.62 -0.30
N LEU A 27 0.59 -5.41 -0.84
CA LEU A 27 0.09 -5.22 -2.21
C LEU A 27 1.04 -5.89 -3.23
N LYS A 28 2.34 -5.68 -3.07
CA LYS A 28 3.36 -6.20 -3.99
C LYS A 28 3.52 -7.72 -3.92
N GLN A 29 3.65 -8.27 -2.72
CA GLN A 29 3.99 -9.67 -2.48
C GLN A 29 2.75 -10.56 -2.46
N SER A 30 1.73 -10.21 -1.68
CA SER A 30 0.54 -11.04 -1.46
C SER A 30 -0.53 -10.87 -2.55
N HIS A 31 -0.64 -9.67 -3.14
CA HIS A 31 -1.66 -9.37 -4.17
C HIS A 31 -1.07 -9.20 -5.58
N GLY A 32 0.22 -9.52 -5.76
CA GLY A 32 0.88 -9.59 -7.07
C GLY A 32 1.14 -8.25 -7.75
N PHE A 33 1.05 -7.12 -7.03
CA PHE A 33 1.27 -5.78 -7.59
C PHE A 33 2.74 -5.50 -7.95
N ALA A 34 3.68 -6.36 -7.55
CA ALA A 34 5.08 -6.25 -7.92
C ALA A 34 5.33 -6.45 -9.43
N LYS A 35 4.40 -7.08 -10.14
CA LYS A 35 4.49 -7.34 -11.58
C LYS A 35 3.40 -6.61 -12.33
N CYS A 36 3.76 -6.00 -13.46
CA CYS A 36 2.80 -5.43 -14.39
C CYS A 36 2.07 -6.57 -15.11
N LYS A 37 0.75 -6.68 -14.91
CA LYS A 37 -0.11 -7.64 -15.62
C LYS A 37 -0.79 -7.00 -16.84
N TYR A 38 -1.09 -5.70 -16.77
CA TYR A 38 -1.72 -4.95 -17.85
C TYR A 38 -0.79 -3.84 -18.32
N VAL A 39 -0.39 -3.89 -19.60
CA VAL A 39 0.56 -2.96 -20.20
C VAL A 39 -0.04 -1.56 -20.34
N GLY A 40 0.80 -0.54 -20.17
CA GLY A 40 0.43 0.88 -20.31
C GLY A 40 -0.18 1.49 -19.05
N LEU A 41 -0.19 2.83 -19.01
CA LEU A 41 -0.63 3.60 -17.83
C LEU A 41 -2.07 3.27 -17.41
N ARG A 42 -2.97 3.13 -18.39
CA ARG A 42 -4.37 2.78 -18.14
C ARG A 42 -4.51 1.37 -17.54
N GLY A 43 -3.74 0.40 -18.04
CA GLY A 43 -3.72 -0.96 -17.52
C GLY A 43 -3.19 -1.01 -16.09
N MET A 44 -2.08 -0.32 -15.83
CA MET A 44 -1.52 -0.19 -14.48
C MET A 44 -2.46 0.51 -13.50
N ALA A 45 -3.20 1.52 -13.94
CA ALA A 45 -4.21 2.17 -13.11
C ALA A 45 -5.32 1.19 -12.70
N ILE A 46 -5.87 0.44 -13.67
CA ILE A 46 -6.87 -0.60 -13.41
C ILE A 46 -6.30 -1.64 -12.42
N GLN A 47 -5.09 -2.13 -12.66
CA GLN A 47 -4.43 -3.07 -11.74
C GLN A 47 -4.35 -2.51 -10.32
N ALA A 48 -3.89 -1.26 -10.17
CA ALA A 48 -3.73 -0.62 -8.87
C ALA A 48 -5.06 -0.50 -8.13
N TYR A 49 -6.13 -0.07 -8.81
CA TYR A 49 -7.46 0.06 -8.22
C TYR A 49 -7.99 -1.29 -7.72
N PHE A 50 -7.93 -2.34 -8.54
CA PHE A 50 -8.43 -3.66 -8.15
C PHE A 50 -7.57 -4.30 -7.06
N THR A 51 -6.24 -4.19 -7.11
CA THR A 51 -5.36 -4.69 -6.04
C THR A 51 -5.67 -4.02 -4.70
N ALA A 52 -5.81 -2.69 -4.69
CA ALA A 52 -6.15 -1.95 -3.46
C ALA A 52 -7.54 -2.32 -2.94
N PHE A 53 -8.53 -2.44 -3.83
CA PHE A 53 -9.89 -2.85 -3.48
C PHE A 53 -9.91 -4.22 -2.80
N VAL A 54 -9.29 -5.23 -3.43
CA VAL A 54 -9.25 -6.60 -2.89
C VAL A 54 -8.51 -6.66 -1.54
N ALA A 55 -7.39 -5.96 -1.40
CA ALA A 55 -6.65 -5.91 -0.13
C ALA A 55 -7.48 -5.30 1.00
N ASN A 56 -8.29 -4.28 0.71
CA ASN A 56 -9.17 -3.64 1.68
C ASN A 56 -10.36 -4.52 2.04
N VAL A 57 -11.02 -5.16 1.06
CA VAL A 57 -12.12 -6.10 1.33
C VAL A 57 -11.66 -7.23 2.25
N LYS A 58 -10.51 -7.84 1.95
CA LYS A 58 -9.93 -8.89 2.81
C LYS A 58 -9.65 -8.41 4.24
N ARG A 59 -9.20 -7.16 4.39
CA ARG A 59 -8.98 -6.56 5.73
C ARG A 59 -10.31 -6.41 6.48
N ILE A 60 -11.35 -5.90 5.83
CA ILE A 60 -12.69 -5.74 6.44
C ILE A 60 -13.20 -7.10 6.92
N MET A 61 -13.17 -8.12 6.05
CA MET A 61 -13.60 -9.46 6.41
C MET A 61 -12.83 -10.02 7.62
N LYS A 62 -11.51 -9.80 7.67
CA LYS A 62 -10.70 -10.22 8.82
C LYS A 62 -11.10 -9.50 10.12
N LEU A 63 -11.38 -8.20 10.05
CA LEU A 63 -11.82 -7.44 11.22
C LEU A 63 -13.20 -7.91 11.70
N GLN A 64 -14.14 -8.15 10.79
CA GLN A 64 -15.46 -8.69 11.13
C GLN A 64 -15.35 -10.07 11.78
N ALA A 65 -14.49 -10.95 11.26
CA ALA A 65 -14.29 -12.28 11.85
C ALA A 65 -13.66 -12.23 13.25
N LEU A 66 -12.84 -11.24 13.55
CA LEU A 66 -12.25 -11.03 14.88
C LEU A 66 -13.25 -10.42 15.88
N GLU A 67 -14.24 -9.66 15.39
CA GLU A 67 -15.29 -9.08 16.23
C GLU A 67 -16.34 -10.13 16.66
N THR A 68 -16.51 -11.20 15.87
CA THR A 68 -17.45 -12.30 16.17
C THR A 68 -16.92 -13.35 17.16
N VAL A 69 -15.68 -13.20 17.64
CA VAL A 69 -15.00 -14.11 18.58
C VAL A 69 -14.78 -13.38 19.90
#